data_AF-J3PH66-F1
#
_entry.id   AF-J3PH66-F1
#
_cell.length_a   1.000
_cell.length_b   1.000
_cell.length_c   1.000
_cell.angle_alpha   90.00
_cell.angle_beta   90.00
_cell.angle_gamma   90.00
#
_symmetry.space_group_name_H-M   'P 1'
#
loop_
_entity.id
_entity.type
_entity.pdbx_description
1 polymer ?
#
loop_
_entity_poly.entity_id
_entity_poly.type
_entity_poly.pdbx_seq_one_letter_code
_entity_poly.pdbx_strand_id
1 'polypeptide(L)'
;MTSSILDLPEILLLIVEYADLPTISALARTRRHAWQVISNYEASISAHRLITFPVPPTGGVLSTKSVDGRDVLPRLSLDTVRELQRREQRISTMVRTEFLAANTTIPSQSRPRYLCRLERAAHLCDHISDLGCHCDGGECLETGLRGRQAQANFIKTLPAIDLAFLSELSWIGSIGWARSMGTTVNRDPDTKYKSLAFEEMVLRQGSAFLWGYALGSDEFRTRANKQILSGANEIEDWEVGVGDQLPSLRQTVIRTFMAHKGCEFKDVWTEFDATIVQCC
;
A
#
# COMPACT_ATOMS: atom_id res chain seq x y z
N MET A 1 37.93 23.50 27.65
CA MET A 1 37.12 23.06 26.50
C MET A 1 35.73 22.78 27.02
N THR A 2 34.74 23.60 26.64
CA THR A 2 33.34 23.37 27.00
C THR A 2 32.80 22.24 26.13
N SER A 3 32.61 21.06 26.71
CA SER A 3 31.86 19.98 26.06
C SER A 3 30.46 20.51 25.74
N SER A 4 30.08 20.44 24.47
CA SER A 4 28.73 20.75 24.05
C SER A 4 27.81 19.70 24.64
N ILE A 5 26.60 20.09 25.08
CA ILE A 5 25.58 19.11 25.51
C ILE A 5 25.28 18.06 24.41
N LEU A 6 25.54 18.41 23.15
CA LEU A 6 25.41 17.53 21.97
C LEU A 6 26.57 16.53 21.81
N ASP A 7 27.59 16.60 22.66
CA ASP A 7 28.68 15.61 22.72
C ASP A 7 28.30 14.43 23.62
N LEU A 8 27.20 14.52 24.39
CA LEU A 8 26.64 13.43 25.18
C LEU A 8 25.75 12.55 24.28
N PRO A 9 26.09 11.27 24.05
CA PRO A 9 25.32 10.38 23.18
C PRO A 9 23.85 10.24 23.59
N GLU A 10 23.57 10.20 24.89
CA GLU A 10 22.23 10.01 25.44
C GLU A 10 21.32 11.21 25.14
N ILE A 11 21.85 12.43 25.26
CA ILE A 11 21.11 13.65 24.94
C ILE A 11 20.88 13.74 23.43
N LEU A 12 21.89 13.41 22.63
CA LEU A 12 21.76 13.43 21.18
C LEU A 12 20.72 12.40 20.69
N LEU A 13 20.69 11.20 21.27
CA LEU A 13 19.68 10.19 20.97
C LEU A 13 18.28 10.69 21.30
N LEU A 14 18.09 11.30 22.46
CA LEU A 14 16.80 11.88 22.84
C LEU A 14 16.38 12.96 21.84
N ILE A 15 17.28 13.85 21.41
CA ILE A 15 16.98 14.83 20.35
C ILE A 15 16.59 14.14 19.04
N VAL A 16 17.35 13.12 18.62
CA VAL A 16 17.14 12.39 17.37
C VAL A 16 15.83 11.58 17.39
N GLU A 17 15.39 11.08 18.53
CA GLU A 17 14.11 10.37 18.66
C GLU A 17 12.90 11.29 18.37
N TYR A 18 12.97 12.56 18.76
CA TYR A 18 11.88 13.53 18.57
C TYR A 18 12.05 14.44 17.34
N ALA A 19 13.21 14.47 16.71
CA ALA A 19 13.47 15.29 15.52
C ALA A 19 12.71 14.78 14.27
N ASP A 20 12.62 15.56 13.20
CA ASP A 20 12.19 15.06 11.89
C ASP A 20 13.38 14.50 11.08
N LEU A 21 13.11 13.69 10.04
CA LEU A 21 14.18 13.12 9.21
C LEU A 21 15.10 14.18 8.56
N PRO A 22 14.59 15.33 8.08
CA PRO A 22 15.44 16.42 7.62
C PRO A 22 16.43 16.90 8.68
N THR A 23 15.97 17.11 9.92
CA THR A 23 16.82 17.54 11.03
C THR A 23 17.86 16.48 11.39
N ILE A 24 17.48 15.20 11.45
CA ILE A 24 18.43 14.09 11.69
C ILE A 24 19.51 14.07 10.60
N SER A 25 19.11 14.21 9.34
CA SER A 25 20.04 14.24 8.22
C SER A 25 20.98 15.46 8.26
N ALA A 26 20.47 16.62 8.67
CA ALA A 26 21.26 17.83 8.86
C ALA A 26 22.26 17.68 10.03
N LEU A 27 21.84 17.09 11.15
CA LEU A 27 22.71 16.79 12.29
C LEU A 27 23.85 15.84 11.89
N ALA A 28 23.54 14.76 11.19
CA ALA A 28 24.53 13.80 10.69
C ALA A 28 25.52 14.45 9.72
N ARG A 29 25.07 15.37 8.86
CA ARG A 29 25.95 16.08 7.90
C ARG A 29 26.85 17.12 8.56
N THR A 30 26.42 17.72 9.66
CA THR A 30 27.13 18.85 10.29
C THR A 30 28.14 18.42 11.35
N ARG A 31 27.96 17.24 11.99
CA ARG A 31 28.86 16.77 13.05
C ARG A 31 29.18 15.28 12.90
N ARG A 32 30.48 14.95 12.87
CA ARG A 32 30.96 13.56 12.81
C ARG A 32 30.48 12.70 13.98
N HIS A 33 30.49 13.25 15.20
CA HIS A 33 29.97 12.55 16.38
C HIS A 33 28.49 12.22 16.21
N ALA A 34 27.70 13.17 15.70
CA ALA A 34 26.28 12.93 15.46
C ALA A 34 26.03 11.87 14.40
N TRP A 35 26.80 11.88 13.31
CA TRP A 35 26.76 10.81 12.32
C TRP A 35 27.09 9.45 12.95
N GLN A 36 28.10 9.36 13.81
CA GLN A 36 28.47 8.11 14.49
C GLN A 36 27.34 7.61 15.40
N VAL A 37 26.75 8.48 16.22
CA VAL A 37 25.62 8.11 17.08
C VAL A 37 24.42 7.66 16.25
N ILE A 38 24.03 8.44 15.24
CA ILE A 38 22.88 8.10 14.40
C ILE A 38 23.10 6.77 13.66
N SER A 39 24.30 6.54 13.14
CA SER A 39 24.66 5.30 12.44
C SER A 39 24.66 4.09 13.39
N ASN A 40 25.27 4.23 14.57
CA ASN A 40 25.36 3.14 15.56
C ASN A 40 23.99 2.76 16.15
N TYR A 41 23.05 3.70 16.23
CA TYR A 41 21.73 3.52 16.84
C TYR A 41 20.59 3.56 15.82
N GLU A 42 20.90 3.45 14.52
CA GLU A 42 19.91 3.59 13.43
C GLU A 42 18.71 2.66 13.64
N ALA A 43 18.99 1.39 13.98
CA ALA A 43 17.96 0.39 14.19
C ALA A 43 16.99 0.75 15.32
N SER A 44 17.49 1.30 16.43
CA SER A 44 16.68 1.71 17.58
C SER A 44 15.85 2.96 17.26
N ILE A 45 16.46 3.96 16.62
CA ILE A 45 15.79 5.18 16.17
C ILE A 45 14.66 4.82 15.20
N SER A 46 14.94 3.94 14.24
CA SER A 46 13.93 3.47 13.30
C SER A 46 12.84 2.67 14.01
N ALA A 47 13.17 1.72 14.89
CA ALA A 47 12.18 0.94 15.63
C ALA A 47 11.18 1.84 16.39
N HIS A 48 11.67 2.88 17.06
CA HIS A 48 10.83 3.84 17.78
C HIS A 48 9.92 4.65 16.86
N ARG A 49 10.33 4.90 15.61
CA ARG A 49 9.49 5.59 14.62
C ARG A 49 8.50 4.67 13.94
N LEU A 50 8.87 3.42 13.71
CA LEU A 50 8.01 2.47 12.99
C LEU A 50 6.69 2.21 13.72
N ILE A 51 6.67 2.32 15.06
CA ILE A 51 5.45 2.14 15.86
C ILE A 51 4.42 3.27 15.68
N THR A 52 4.79 4.41 15.10
CA THR A 52 3.87 5.54 14.91
C THR A 52 3.06 5.43 13.62
N PHE A 53 3.45 4.55 12.69
CA PHE A 53 2.72 4.37 11.43
C PHE A 53 1.43 3.55 11.64
N PRO A 54 0.36 3.83 10.87
CA PRO A 54 -0.93 3.13 11.01
C PRO A 54 -0.85 1.60 10.86
N VAL A 55 0.08 1.14 10.03
CA VAL A 55 0.39 -0.28 9.81
C VAL A 55 1.91 -0.44 9.85
N PRO A 56 2.51 -0.80 11.00
CA PRO A 56 3.94 -0.99 11.11
C PRO A 56 4.43 -2.14 10.21
N PRO A 57 5.57 -1.99 9.51
CA PRO A 57 6.11 -3.06 8.69
C PRO A 57 6.62 -4.22 9.57
N THR A 58 6.34 -5.44 9.13
CA THR A 58 6.79 -6.69 9.79
C THR A 58 8.12 -7.19 9.22
N GLY A 59 8.47 -6.78 8.01
CA GLY A 59 9.69 -7.15 7.29
C GLY A 59 10.28 -5.99 6.49
N GLY A 60 11.02 -6.32 5.44
CA GLY A 60 11.51 -5.31 4.49
C GLY A 60 10.36 -4.57 3.79
N VAL A 61 10.64 -3.36 3.32
CA VAL A 61 9.64 -2.47 2.71
C VAL A 61 10.05 -2.14 1.29
N LEU A 62 9.10 -2.16 0.36
CA LEU A 62 9.38 -1.83 -1.03
C LEU A 62 9.61 -0.35 -1.23
N SER A 63 10.80 -0.01 -1.73
CA SER A 63 11.11 1.33 -2.19
C SER A 63 10.25 1.68 -3.39
N THR A 64 9.73 2.91 -3.40
CA THR A 64 9.02 3.47 -4.56
C THR A 64 9.85 4.59 -5.22
N LYS A 65 11.18 4.60 -4.98
CA LYS A 65 12.10 5.57 -5.58
C LYS A 65 12.25 5.38 -7.09
N SER A 66 12.14 4.14 -7.59
CA SER A 66 12.23 3.79 -9.01
C SER A 66 10.90 3.26 -9.52
N VAL A 67 10.65 3.52 -10.81
CA VAL A 67 9.49 2.98 -11.57
C VAL A 67 9.74 1.52 -11.96
N ASP A 68 10.98 1.21 -12.33
CA ASP A 68 11.43 -0.12 -12.75
C ASP A 68 12.24 -0.76 -11.64
N GLY A 69 11.72 -1.86 -11.08
CA GLY A 69 12.32 -2.57 -9.95
C GLY A 69 12.11 -1.84 -8.62
N ARG A 70 11.54 -2.53 -7.63
CA ARG A 70 11.39 -2.01 -6.28
C ARG A 70 12.44 -2.65 -5.37
N ASP A 71 13.39 -1.85 -4.93
CA ASP A 71 14.38 -2.27 -3.93
C ASP A 71 13.68 -2.62 -2.62
N VAL A 72 14.14 -3.67 -1.94
CA VAL A 72 13.66 -4.00 -0.60
C VAL A 72 14.53 -3.27 0.42
N LEU A 73 13.94 -2.29 1.09
CA LEU A 73 14.58 -1.54 2.17
C LEU A 73 14.58 -2.38 3.46
N PRO A 74 15.71 -2.45 4.20
CA PRO A 74 15.76 -3.12 5.49
C PRO A 74 14.77 -2.52 6.47
N ARG A 75 14.01 -3.36 7.20
CA ARG A 75 12.97 -2.93 8.14
C ARG A 75 13.44 -1.81 9.07
N LEU A 76 14.56 -2.02 9.75
CA LEU A 76 15.09 -1.12 10.78
C LEU A 76 16.13 -0.14 10.20
N SER A 77 15.73 0.66 9.21
CA SER A 77 16.58 1.67 8.58
C SER A 77 15.85 3.02 8.47
N LEU A 78 16.60 4.13 8.41
CA LEU A 78 16.04 5.46 8.20
C LEU A 78 15.46 5.62 6.79
N ASP A 79 15.96 4.84 5.82
CA ASP A 79 15.37 4.79 4.49
C ASP A 79 13.97 4.19 4.49
N THR A 80 13.72 3.14 5.29
CA THR A 80 12.36 2.60 5.47
C THR A 80 11.43 3.62 6.11
N VAL A 81 11.87 4.32 7.17
CA VAL A 81 11.06 5.39 7.79
C VAL A 81 10.73 6.48 6.76
N ARG A 82 11.71 6.87 5.95
CA ARG A 82 11.52 7.87 4.88
C ARG A 82 10.52 7.40 3.82
N GLU A 83 10.60 6.12 3.43
CA GLU A 83 9.67 5.55 2.47
C GLU A 83 8.23 5.50 2.99
N LEU A 84 8.04 5.11 4.25
CA LEU A 84 6.71 5.11 4.88
C LEU A 84 6.12 6.52 4.99
N GLN A 85 6.93 7.55 5.31
CA GLN A 85 6.46 8.95 5.29
C GLN A 85 6.01 9.40 3.89
N ARG A 86 6.71 8.98 2.82
CA ARG A 86 6.27 9.25 1.44
C ARG A 86 4.94 8.55 1.14
N ARG A 87 4.79 7.29 1.58
CA ARG A 87 3.53 6.54 1.43
C ARG A 87 2.37 7.25 2.12
N GLU A 88 2.53 7.71 3.36
CA GLU A 88 1.51 8.51 4.07
C GLU A 88 1.11 9.77 3.30
N GLN A 89 2.09 10.54 2.82
CA GLN A 89 1.82 11.74 2.02
C GLN A 89 1.06 11.42 0.74
N ARG A 90 1.46 10.37 0.02
CA ARG A 90 0.77 9.91 -1.19
C ARG A 90 -0.64 9.43 -0.90
N ILE A 91 -0.82 8.62 0.13
CA ILE A 91 -2.13 8.10 0.53
C ILE A 91 -3.07 9.25 0.87
N SER A 92 -2.62 10.17 1.73
CA SER A 92 -3.39 11.34 2.16
C SER A 92 -3.82 12.21 0.97
N THR A 93 -2.93 12.45 0.01
CA THR A 93 -3.29 13.22 -1.19
C THR A 93 -4.25 12.45 -2.10
N MET A 94 -3.95 11.17 -2.36
CA MET A 94 -4.68 10.31 -3.28
C MET A 94 -6.14 10.05 -2.86
N VAL A 95 -6.40 9.74 -1.58
CA VAL A 95 -7.77 9.44 -1.10
C VAL A 95 -8.71 10.64 -1.16
N ARG A 96 -8.17 11.85 -1.33
CA ARG A 96 -8.94 13.10 -1.43
C ARG A 96 -9.16 13.55 -2.89
N THR A 97 -8.59 12.83 -3.86
CA THR A 97 -8.74 13.17 -5.28
C THR A 97 -10.13 12.84 -5.81
N GLU A 98 -10.50 13.48 -6.92
CA GLU A 98 -11.69 13.10 -7.70
C GLU A 98 -11.54 11.73 -8.39
N PHE A 99 -10.30 11.26 -8.57
CA PHE A 99 -10.05 9.92 -9.10
C PHE A 99 -10.67 8.85 -8.19
N LEU A 100 -10.45 8.99 -6.88
CA LEU A 100 -11.11 8.20 -5.84
C LEU A 100 -12.34 8.93 -5.30
N ALA A 101 -13.12 9.59 -6.17
CA ALA A 101 -14.32 10.32 -5.77
C ALA A 101 -15.13 9.48 -4.78
N ALA A 102 -15.05 9.88 -3.51
CA ALA A 102 -15.55 9.10 -2.39
C ALA A 102 -17.01 8.73 -2.65
N ASN A 103 -17.37 7.50 -2.27
CA ASN A 103 -18.69 6.94 -2.43
C ASN A 103 -19.76 7.98 -2.05
N THR A 104 -20.51 8.45 -3.05
CA THR A 104 -21.45 9.57 -2.91
C THR A 104 -22.66 9.21 -2.05
N THR A 105 -22.82 7.93 -1.73
CA THR A 105 -23.83 7.44 -0.78
C THR A 105 -23.45 7.74 0.67
N ILE A 106 -22.17 8.02 0.97
CA ILE A 106 -21.71 8.33 2.32
C ILE A 106 -22.11 9.78 2.68
N PRO A 107 -22.89 9.99 3.76
CA PRO A 107 -23.28 11.33 4.20
C PRO A 107 -22.07 12.21 4.52
N SER A 108 -22.19 13.52 4.28
CA SER A 108 -21.09 14.48 4.50
C SER A 108 -20.53 14.44 5.94
N GLN A 109 -21.38 14.18 6.93
CA GLN A 109 -20.99 14.04 8.35
C GLN A 109 -20.10 12.80 8.63
N SER A 110 -20.28 11.73 7.85
CA SER A 110 -19.56 10.46 7.97
C SER A 110 -18.28 10.44 7.11
N ARG A 111 -18.13 11.41 6.19
CA ARG A 111 -17.03 11.50 5.23
C ARG A 111 -15.63 11.52 5.86
N PRO A 112 -15.36 12.26 6.97
CA PRO A 112 -14.03 12.22 7.60
C PRO A 112 -13.63 10.83 8.08
N ARG A 113 -14.56 10.06 8.65
CA ARG A 113 -14.33 8.69 9.11
C ARG A 113 -14.12 7.75 7.93
N TYR A 114 -14.95 7.87 6.89
CA TYR A 114 -14.81 7.11 5.66
C TYR A 114 -13.44 7.30 5.02
N LEU A 115 -12.97 8.55 4.89
CA LEU A 115 -11.63 8.86 4.37
C LEU A 115 -10.52 8.26 5.23
N CYS A 116 -10.61 8.36 6.56
CA CYS A 116 -9.65 7.74 7.47
C CYS A 116 -9.57 6.21 7.29
N ARG A 117 -10.72 5.55 7.02
CA ARG A 117 -10.78 4.12 6.74
C ARG A 117 -10.20 3.76 5.37
N LEU A 118 -10.42 4.58 4.35
CA LEU A 118 -9.74 4.43 3.05
C LEU A 118 -8.23 4.61 3.16
N GLU A 119 -7.76 5.59 3.93
CA GLU A 119 -6.33 5.77 4.21
C GLU A 119 -5.74 4.52 4.86
N ARG A 120 -6.42 3.97 5.88
CA ARG A 120 -6.04 2.71 6.51
C ARG A 120 -6.01 1.54 5.51
N ALA A 121 -7.01 1.42 4.64
CA ALA A 121 -7.02 0.39 3.61
C ALA A 121 -5.84 0.53 2.64
N ALA A 122 -5.46 1.75 2.26
CA ALA A 122 -4.30 1.98 1.41
C ALA A 122 -2.99 1.58 2.13
N HIS A 123 -2.86 1.86 3.43
CA HIS A 123 -1.74 1.37 4.24
C HIS A 123 -1.71 -0.17 4.33
N LEU A 124 -2.87 -0.81 4.42
CA LEU A 124 -2.95 -2.27 4.38
C LEU A 124 -2.54 -2.82 3.01
N CYS A 125 -2.95 -2.20 1.89
CA CYS A 125 -2.49 -2.57 0.55
C CYS A 125 -0.98 -2.45 0.40
N ASP A 126 -0.37 -1.39 0.96
CA ASP A 126 1.09 -1.24 1.01
C ASP A 126 1.75 -2.37 1.80
N HIS A 127 1.22 -2.73 2.96
CA HIS A 127 1.71 -3.86 3.74
C HIS A 127 1.57 -5.19 3.01
N ILE A 128 0.42 -5.43 2.36
CA ILE A 128 0.20 -6.60 1.50
C ILE A 128 1.23 -6.62 0.37
N SER A 129 1.50 -5.48 -0.27
CA SER A 129 2.53 -5.39 -1.31
C SER A 129 3.91 -5.79 -0.77
N ASP A 130 4.29 -5.29 0.41
CA ASP A 130 5.58 -5.61 1.04
C ASP A 130 5.72 -7.11 1.35
N LEU A 131 4.64 -7.78 1.78
CA LEU A 131 4.61 -9.24 1.99
C LEU A 131 4.73 -10.06 0.70
N GLY A 132 4.37 -9.47 -0.44
CA GLY A 132 4.48 -10.11 -1.75
C GLY A 132 5.93 -10.30 -2.19
N CYS A 133 6.84 -9.51 -1.64
CA CYS A 133 8.24 -9.51 -2.04
C CYS A 133 9.05 -10.51 -1.24
N HIS A 134 9.68 -11.43 -1.97
CA HIS A 134 10.62 -12.39 -1.44
C HIS A 134 11.95 -12.16 -2.16
N CYS A 135 13.03 -12.06 -1.41
CA CYS A 135 14.37 -12.06 -2.00
C CYS A 135 14.80 -13.50 -2.20
N ASP A 136 15.01 -13.91 -3.45
CA ASP A 136 15.74 -15.14 -3.78
C ASP A 136 16.96 -14.73 -4.62
N GLY A 137 18.16 -15.09 -4.18
CA GLY A 137 19.40 -14.76 -4.91
C GLY A 137 19.71 -13.26 -5.12
N GLY A 138 19.06 -12.33 -4.41
CA GLY A 138 19.28 -10.89 -4.54
C GLY A 138 18.37 -10.17 -5.55
N GLU A 139 17.50 -10.90 -6.26
CA GLU A 139 16.46 -10.32 -7.09
C GLU A 139 15.12 -10.31 -6.33
N CYS A 140 14.46 -9.14 -6.34
CA CYS A 140 13.10 -9.03 -5.85
C CYS A 140 12.14 -9.54 -6.94
N LEU A 141 11.79 -10.82 -6.87
CA LEU A 141 10.75 -11.40 -7.71
C LEU A 141 9.39 -10.93 -7.19
N GLU A 142 8.88 -9.82 -7.74
CA GLU A 142 7.44 -9.56 -7.71
C GLU A 142 6.75 -10.78 -8.34
N THR A 143 5.69 -11.31 -7.72
CA THR A 143 4.75 -12.31 -8.30
C THR A 143 5.00 -13.82 -8.10
N GLY A 144 5.97 -14.24 -7.29
CA GLY A 144 6.10 -15.68 -6.96
C GLY A 144 4.92 -16.26 -6.13
N LEU A 145 4.65 -17.57 -6.27
CA LEU A 145 3.62 -18.29 -5.50
C LEU A 145 3.72 -18.08 -3.98
N ARG A 146 4.95 -18.07 -3.45
CA ARG A 146 5.20 -17.82 -2.01
C ARG A 146 4.77 -16.42 -1.59
N GLY A 147 5.11 -15.40 -2.41
CA GLY A 147 4.64 -14.03 -2.26
C GLY A 147 3.13 -13.94 -2.19
N ARG A 148 2.46 -14.51 -3.20
CA ARG A 148 1.00 -14.49 -3.26
C ARG A 148 0.35 -15.22 -2.10
N GLN A 149 0.93 -16.32 -1.63
CA GLN A 149 0.44 -17.06 -0.47
C GLN A 149 0.60 -16.27 0.83
N ALA A 150 1.73 -15.58 1.03
CA ALA A 150 1.95 -14.71 2.19
C ALA A 150 0.92 -13.57 2.23
N GLN A 151 0.70 -12.91 1.09
CA GLN A 151 -0.33 -11.89 0.91
C GLN A 151 -1.72 -12.42 1.27
N ALA A 152 -2.13 -13.55 0.68
CA ALA A 152 -3.43 -14.16 0.93
C ALA A 152 -3.61 -14.60 2.40
N ASN A 153 -2.56 -15.13 3.02
CA ASN A 153 -2.59 -15.54 4.42
C ASN A 153 -2.76 -14.33 5.35
N PHE A 154 -2.11 -13.20 5.07
CA PHE A 154 -2.33 -11.98 5.83
C PHE A 154 -3.75 -11.44 5.66
N ILE A 155 -4.29 -11.40 4.43
CA ILE A 155 -5.67 -10.96 4.20
C ILE A 155 -6.67 -11.78 5.05
N LYS A 156 -6.46 -13.09 5.19
CA LYS A 156 -7.32 -13.97 5.99
C LYS A 156 -7.34 -13.63 7.49
N THR A 157 -6.35 -12.91 8.02
CA THR A 157 -6.32 -12.50 9.43
C THR A 157 -7.01 -11.16 9.68
N LEU A 158 -7.38 -10.43 8.63
CA LEU A 158 -7.97 -9.10 8.76
C LEU A 158 -9.42 -9.15 9.27
N PRO A 159 -9.85 -8.16 10.07
CA PRO A 159 -11.23 -8.03 10.49
C PRO A 159 -12.14 -7.66 9.32
N ALA A 160 -13.44 -7.96 9.44
CA ALA A 160 -14.42 -7.72 8.37
C ALA A 160 -14.46 -6.26 7.89
N ILE A 161 -14.26 -5.29 8.80
CA ILE A 161 -14.19 -3.87 8.45
C ILE A 161 -13.01 -3.56 7.52
N ASP A 162 -11.82 -4.08 7.81
CA ASP A 162 -10.62 -3.84 6.99
C ASP A 162 -10.78 -4.52 5.62
N LEU A 163 -11.38 -5.72 5.58
CA LEU A 163 -11.72 -6.41 4.33
C LEU A 163 -12.72 -5.61 3.47
N ALA A 164 -13.75 -5.02 4.09
CA ALA A 164 -14.71 -4.18 3.39
C ALA A 164 -14.05 -2.94 2.78
N PHE A 165 -13.18 -2.26 3.52
CA PHE A 165 -12.49 -1.08 3.01
C PHE A 165 -11.36 -1.41 2.01
N LEU A 166 -10.75 -2.60 2.07
CA LEU A 166 -9.87 -3.10 1.00
C LEU A 166 -10.66 -3.28 -0.30
N SER A 167 -11.85 -3.90 -0.22
CA SER A 167 -12.74 -4.05 -1.36
C SER A 167 -13.16 -2.69 -1.92
N GLU A 168 -13.64 -1.78 -1.05
CA GLU A 168 -14.06 -0.42 -1.43
C GLU A 168 -12.95 0.34 -2.15
N LEU A 169 -11.73 0.39 -1.58
CA LEU A 169 -10.60 1.11 -2.16
C LEU A 169 -10.25 0.57 -3.55
N SER A 170 -10.23 -0.75 -3.72
CA SER A 170 -9.92 -1.39 -5.00
C SER A 170 -10.99 -1.08 -6.05
N TRP A 171 -12.26 -1.15 -5.66
CA TRP A 171 -13.42 -0.91 -6.53
C TRP A 171 -13.57 0.56 -6.94
N ILE A 172 -13.47 1.51 -6.01
CA ILE A 172 -13.50 2.94 -6.38
C ILE A 172 -12.30 3.32 -7.27
N GLY A 173 -11.16 2.65 -7.09
CA GLY A 173 -10.01 2.75 -7.97
C GLY A 173 -10.30 2.29 -9.39
N SER A 174 -10.94 1.12 -9.55
CA SER A 174 -11.32 0.60 -10.87
C SER A 174 -12.37 1.47 -11.58
N ILE A 175 -13.30 2.06 -10.82
CA ILE A 175 -14.21 3.08 -11.33
C ILE A 175 -13.46 4.33 -11.80
N GLY A 176 -12.50 4.83 -11.01
CA GLY A 176 -11.66 5.97 -11.38
C GLY A 176 -10.90 5.73 -12.69
N TRP A 177 -10.33 4.54 -12.83
CA TRP A 177 -9.71 4.07 -14.06
C TRP A 177 -10.68 4.07 -15.23
N ALA A 178 -11.85 3.44 -15.09
CA ALA A 178 -12.86 3.37 -16.15
C ALA A 178 -13.32 4.77 -16.59
N ARG A 179 -13.49 5.71 -15.66
CA ARG A 179 -13.83 7.12 -15.96
C ARG A 179 -12.72 7.81 -16.77
N SER A 180 -11.45 7.58 -16.41
CA SER A 180 -10.32 8.17 -17.15
C SER A 180 -10.18 7.63 -18.58
N MET A 181 -10.68 6.43 -18.86
CA MET A 181 -10.73 5.85 -20.21
C MET A 181 -11.80 6.51 -21.11
N GLY A 182 -12.75 7.25 -20.53
CA GLY A 182 -13.79 7.97 -21.28
C GLY A 182 -14.58 7.04 -22.20
N THR A 183 -14.77 7.42 -23.46
CA THR A 183 -15.51 6.60 -24.44
C THR A 183 -14.78 5.33 -24.89
N THR A 184 -13.47 5.24 -24.63
CA THR A 184 -12.65 4.09 -25.03
C THR A 184 -13.05 2.82 -24.29
N VAL A 185 -13.55 2.96 -23.05
CA VAL A 185 -14.00 1.85 -22.22
C VAL A 185 -15.10 1.00 -22.89
N ASN A 186 -15.97 1.64 -23.69
CA ASN A 186 -17.06 0.93 -24.38
C ASN A 186 -16.60 0.19 -25.64
N ARG A 187 -15.38 0.47 -26.11
CA ARG A 187 -14.81 -0.12 -27.34
C ARG A 187 -13.78 -1.21 -27.05
N ASP A 188 -13.36 -1.32 -25.79
CA ASP A 188 -12.35 -2.26 -25.34
C ASP A 188 -13.04 -3.55 -24.86
N PRO A 189 -12.93 -4.67 -25.61
CA PRO A 189 -13.58 -5.93 -25.27
C PRO A 189 -13.08 -6.50 -23.93
N ASP A 190 -11.87 -6.12 -23.51
CA ASP A 190 -11.22 -6.64 -22.31
C ASP A 190 -11.45 -5.75 -21.09
N THR A 191 -12.34 -4.75 -21.20
CA THR A 191 -12.64 -3.79 -20.14
C THR A 191 -12.96 -4.48 -18.82
N LYS A 192 -13.71 -5.59 -18.86
CA LYS A 192 -14.05 -6.37 -17.67
C LYS A 192 -12.79 -6.93 -17.00
N TYR A 193 -11.90 -7.56 -17.78
CA TYR A 193 -10.64 -8.12 -17.28
C TYR A 193 -9.72 -7.04 -16.75
N LYS A 194 -9.61 -5.91 -17.45
CA LYS A 194 -8.79 -4.77 -17.03
C LYS A 194 -9.32 -4.11 -15.75
N SER A 195 -10.64 -4.05 -15.56
CA SER A 195 -11.25 -3.57 -14.31
C SER A 195 -10.91 -4.49 -13.13
N LEU A 196 -11.07 -5.81 -13.31
CA LEU A 196 -10.72 -6.81 -12.29
C LEU A 196 -9.22 -6.82 -12.01
N ALA A 197 -8.40 -6.67 -13.05
CA ALA A 197 -6.95 -6.56 -12.93
C ALA A 197 -6.55 -5.29 -12.17
N PHE A 198 -7.25 -4.17 -12.37
CA PHE A 198 -7.02 -2.95 -11.61
C PHE A 198 -7.26 -3.20 -10.11
N GLU A 199 -8.40 -3.78 -9.74
CA GLU A 199 -8.72 -4.12 -8.35
C GLU A 199 -7.66 -5.03 -7.73
N GLU A 200 -7.27 -6.07 -8.48
CA GLU A 200 -6.22 -7.00 -8.07
C GLU A 200 -4.86 -6.30 -7.93
N MET A 201 -4.48 -5.38 -8.82
CA MET A 201 -3.23 -4.63 -8.74
C MET A 201 -3.19 -3.66 -7.56
N VAL A 202 -4.30 -3.04 -7.17
CA VAL A 202 -4.37 -2.23 -5.94
C VAL A 202 -3.94 -3.06 -4.72
N LEU A 203 -4.43 -4.30 -4.61
CA LEU A 203 -4.09 -5.20 -3.51
C LEU A 203 -2.64 -5.72 -3.62
N ARG A 204 -2.17 -6.01 -4.83
CA ARG A 204 -0.85 -6.62 -5.05
C ARG A 204 0.31 -5.63 -4.96
N GLN A 205 0.09 -4.40 -5.43
CA GLN A 205 1.13 -3.40 -5.66
C GLN A 205 1.05 -2.22 -4.69
N GLY A 206 -0.04 -2.14 -3.91
CA GLY A 206 -0.21 -1.13 -2.88
C GLY A 206 -0.64 0.23 -3.41
N SER A 207 -0.48 1.23 -2.55
CA SER A 207 -0.79 2.62 -2.86
C SER A 207 0.11 3.17 -3.96
N ALA A 208 1.30 2.61 -4.17
CA ALA A 208 2.24 3.02 -5.21
C ALA A 208 1.64 2.88 -6.61
N PHE A 209 0.95 1.76 -6.88
CA PHE A 209 0.23 1.54 -8.13
C PHE A 209 -0.94 2.52 -8.30
N LEU A 210 -1.79 2.63 -7.27
CA LEU A 210 -2.98 3.45 -7.34
C LEU A 210 -2.64 4.94 -7.50
N TRP A 211 -1.66 5.43 -6.72
CA TRP A 211 -1.12 6.78 -6.87
C TRP A 211 -0.42 6.95 -8.20
N GLY A 212 0.37 5.97 -8.64
CA GLY A 212 1.11 6.00 -9.89
C GLY A 212 0.19 6.18 -11.10
N TYR A 213 -0.98 5.54 -11.08
CA TYR A 213 -2.00 5.74 -12.10
C TYR A 213 -2.69 7.11 -11.98
N ALA A 214 -3.16 7.47 -10.77
CA ALA A 214 -4.03 8.62 -10.56
C ALA A 214 -3.31 9.98 -10.58
N LEU A 215 -2.11 10.04 -10.00
CA LEU A 215 -1.37 11.28 -9.72
C LEU A 215 0.12 11.19 -10.10
N GLY A 216 0.61 10.01 -10.46
CA GLY A 216 2.02 9.78 -10.77
C GLY A 216 2.48 10.46 -12.06
N SER A 217 3.80 10.50 -12.23
CA SER A 217 4.41 10.90 -13.50
C SER A 217 3.96 9.97 -14.64
N ASP A 218 4.21 10.38 -15.89
CA ASP A 218 3.87 9.56 -17.06
C ASP A 218 4.55 8.18 -17.03
N GLU A 219 5.74 8.07 -16.45
CA GLU A 219 6.45 6.81 -16.25
C GLU A 219 5.69 5.87 -15.30
N PHE A 220 5.27 6.37 -14.12
CA PHE A 220 4.47 5.60 -13.17
C PHE A 220 3.12 5.17 -13.77
N ARG A 221 2.47 6.07 -14.52
CA ARG A 221 1.19 5.76 -15.18
C ARG A 221 1.36 4.72 -16.28
N THR A 222 2.44 4.81 -17.06
CA THR A 222 2.79 3.80 -18.08
C THR A 222 3.05 2.44 -17.44
N ARG A 223 3.78 2.40 -16.32
CA ARG A 223 4.02 1.18 -15.55
C ARG A 223 2.72 0.58 -15.01
N ALA A 224 1.84 1.40 -14.43
CA ALA A 224 0.54 0.96 -13.95
C ALA A 224 -0.32 0.38 -15.07
N ASN A 225 -0.35 1.02 -16.25
CA ASN A 225 -1.03 0.48 -17.43
C ASN A 225 -0.48 -0.89 -17.85
N LYS A 226 0.85 -1.07 -17.88
CA LYS A 226 1.47 -2.38 -18.16
C LYS A 226 1.06 -3.44 -17.14
N GLN A 227 0.97 -3.08 -15.85
CA GLN A 227 0.54 -3.98 -14.79
C GLN A 227 -0.93 -4.39 -14.93
N ILE A 228 -1.81 -3.46 -15.33
CA ILE A 228 -3.23 -3.75 -15.61
C ILE A 228 -3.35 -4.75 -16.77
N LEU A 229 -2.61 -4.54 -17.86
CA LEU A 229 -2.60 -5.44 -19.01
C LEU A 229 -2.09 -6.84 -18.64
N SER A 230 -0.96 -6.91 -17.91
CA SER A 230 -0.42 -8.18 -17.41
C SER A 230 -1.43 -8.91 -16.52
N GLY A 231 -2.07 -8.19 -15.59
CA GLY A 231 -3.08 -8.79 -14.71
C GLY A 231 -4.34 -9.23 -15.45
N ALA A 232 -4.74 -8.52 -16.51
CA ALA A 232 -5.88 -8.92 -17.33
C ALA A 232 -5.60 -10.24 -18.06
N ASN A 233 -4.42 -10.37 -18.66
CA ASN A 233 -3.97 -11.61 -19.30
C ASN A 233 -3.92 -12.77 -18.29
N GLU A 234 -3.38 -12.55 -17.08
CA GLU A 234 -3.36 -13.59 -16.03
C GLU A 234 -4.77 -14.06 -15.64
N ILE A 235 -5.75 -13.15 -15.59
CA ILE A 235 -7.14 -13.50 -15.26
C ILE A 235 -7.78 -14.29 -16.41
N GLU A 236 -7.54 -13.89 -17.65
CA GLU A 236 -8.01 -14.59 -18.84
C GLU A 236 -7.41 -16.00 -18.92
N ASP A 237 -6.10 -16.13 -18.76
CA ASP A 237 -5.37 -17.40 -18.71
C ASP A 237 -5.98 -18.34 -17.66
N TRP A 238 -6.25 -17.82 -16.45
CA TRP A 238 -6.91 -18.59 -15.40
C TRP A 238 -8.31 -19.08 -15.80
N GLU A 239 -9.11 -18.26 -16.47
CA GLU A 239 -10.46 -18.64 -16.93
C GLU A 239 -10.44 -19.74 -17.99
N VAL A 240 -9.43 -19.75 -18.88
CA VAL A 240 -9.27 -20.77 -19.91
C VAL A 240 -8.47 -22.00 -19.44
N GLY A 241 -8.03 -22.01 -18.17
CA GLY A 241 -7.31 -23.12 -17.56
C GLY A 241 -5.84 -23.24 -17.99
N VAL A 242 -5.23 -22.12 -18.40
CA VAL A 242 -3.82 -22.01 -18.82
C VAL A 242 -3.05 -21.16 -17.81
N GLY A 243 -1.74 -21.40 -17.65
CA GLY A 243 -0.87 -20.59 -16.79
C GLY A 243 -0.85 -20.97 -15.31
N ASP A 244 -0.08 -20.20 -14.53
CA ASP A 244 0.10 -20.42 -13.10
C ASP A 244 -1.14 -19.98 -12.31
N GLN A 245 -1.74 -20.91 -11.56
CA GLN A 245 -2.91 -20.64 -10.72
C GLN A 245 -2.51 -19.95 -9.40
N LEU A 246 -2.05 -18.70 -9.50
CA LEU A 246 -1.72 -17.90 -8.33
C LEU A 246 -3.00 -17.49 -7.58
N PRO A 247 -3.01 -17.52 -6.23
CA PRO A 247 -4.17 -17.08 -5.45
C PRO A 247 -4.57 -15.62 -5.78
N SER A 248 -5.78 -15.38 -6.27
CA SER A 248 -6.30 -14.02 -6.41
C SER A 248 -6.50 -13.38 -5.03
N LEU A 249 -5.87 -12.22 -4.82
CA LEU A 249 -6.02 -11.47 -3.59
C LEU A 249 -7.44 -10.90 -3.47
N ARG A 250 -8.03 -10.45 -4.58
CA ARG A 250 -9.41 -9.99 -4.64
C ARG A 250 -10.39 -11.09 -4.21
N GLN A 251 -10.26 -12.28 -4.77
CA GLN A 251 -11.08 -13.43 -4.36
C GLN A 251 -10.83 -13.82 -2.90
N THR A 252 -9.59 -13.67 -2.41
CA THR A 252 -9.26 -13.91 -1.01
C THR A 252 -9.98 -12.92 -0.08
N VAL A 253 -10.01 -11.63 -0.42
CA VAL A 253 -10.77 -10.60 0.34
C VAL A 253 -12.25 -10.97 0.40
N ILE A 254 -12.87 -11.24 -0.75
CA ILE A 254 -14.30 -11.57 -0.86
C ILE A 254 -14.64 -12.82 -0.04
N ARG A 255 -13.91 -13.92 -0.24
CA ARG A 255 -14.17 -15.19 0.45
C ARG A 255 -13.96 -15.08 1.96
N THR A 256 -12.92 -14.35 2.40
CA THR A 256 -12.67 -14.14 3.82
C THR A 256 -13.78 -13.29 4.45
N PHE A 257 -14.23 -12.25 3.76
CA PHE A 257 -15.33 -11.41 4.25
C PHE A 257 -16.64 -12.20 4.36
N MET A 258 -16.96 -13.00 3.34
CA MET A 258 -18.12 -13.91 3.38
C MET A 258 -18.04 -14.88 4.56
N ALA A 259 -16.86 -15.46 4.82
CA ALA A 259 -16.67 -16.35 5.97
C ALA A 259 -16.89 -15.63 7.30
N HIS A 260 -16.45 -14.37 7.43
CA HIS A 260 -16.68 -13.56 8.63
C HIS A 260 -18.14 -13.16 8.85
N LYS A 261 -18.89 -12.93 7.76
CA LYS A 261 -20.30 -12.50 7.82
C LYS A 261 -21.31 -13.64 7.76
N GLY A 262 -20.90 -14.82 7.30
CA GLY A 262 -21.80 -15.94 7.02
C GLY A 262 -22.75 -15.65 5.86
N CYS A 263 -22.35 -14.85 4.87
CA CYS A 263 -23.19 -14.49 3.71
C CYS A 263 -22.79 -15.25 2.44
N GLU A 264 -23.72 -15.31 1.48
CA GLU A 264 -23.48 -15.90 0.15
C GLU A 264 -22.89 -14.87 -0.81
N PHE A 265 -22.30 -15.35 -1.92
CA PHE A 265 -21.65 -14.48 -2.91
C PHE A 265 -22.62 -13.47 -3.53
N LYS A 266 -23.90 -13.82 -3.68
CA LYS A 266 -24.93 -12.93 -4.23
C LYS A 266 -25.22 -11.72 -3.32
N ASP A 267 -24.99 -11.87 -2.02
CA ASP A 267 -25.30 -10.86 -0.99
C ASP A 267 -24.06 -10.05 -0.57
N VAL A 268 -22.86 -10.50 -0.97
CA VAL A 268 -21.58 -9.98 -0.46
C VAL A 268 -21.41 -8.47 -0.67
N TRP A 269 -21.86 -7.94 -1.81
CA TRP A 269 -21.75 -6.51 -2.13
C TRP A 269 -22.64 -5.67 -1.23
N THR A 270 -23.85 -6.14 -0.93
CA THR A 270 -24.76 -5.47 0.01
C THR A 270 -24.20 -5.49 1.43
N GLU A 271 -23.57 -6.60 1.82
CA GLU A 271 -22.93 -6.73 3.14
C GLU A 271 -21.66 -5.87 3.29
N PHE A 272 -20.89 -5.69 2.21
CA PHE A 272 -19.78 -4.73 2.18
C PHE A 272 -20.29 -3.32 2.44
N ASP A 273 -21.28 -2.86 1.67
CA ASP A 273 -21.89 -1.54 1.81
C ASP A 273 -22.46 -1.33 3.23
N ALA A 274 -23.20 -2.32 3.75
CA ALA A 274 -23.75 -2.27 5.10
C ALA A 274 -22.65 -2.13 6.16
N THR A 275 -21.54 -2.87 6.01
CA THR A 275 -20.39 -2.79 6.93
C THR A 275 -19.70 -1.42 6.85
N ILE A 276 -19.53 -0.86 5.66
CA ILE A 276 -18.93 0.46 5.45
C ILE A 276 -19.80 1.55 6.10
N VAL A 277 -21.11 1.53 5.84
CA VAL A 277 -22.07 2.51 6.37
C VAL A 277 -22.14 2.46 7.90
N GLN A 278 -22.14 1.27 8.49
CA GLN A 278 -22.14 1.12 9.96
C GLN A 278 -20.90 1.71 10.64
N CYS A 279 -19.78 1.80 9.91
CA CYS A 279 -18.50 2.23 10.45
C CYS A 279 -18.17 3.72 10.20
N CYS A 280 -19.02 4.44 9.47
CA CYS A 280 -18.82 5.85 9.11
C CYS A 280 -19.85 6.75 9.81
#